data_AF-A0A2E1XJN5-F1
#
_entry.id   AF-A0A2E1XJN5-F1
#
_cell.length_a   1.000
_cell.length_b   1.000
_cell.length_c   1.000
_cell.angle_alpha   90.00
_cell.angle_beta   90.00
_cell.angle_gamma   90.00
#
_symmetry.space_group_name_H-M   'P 1'
#
loop_
_entity.id
_entity.type
_entity.pdbx_description
1 polymer ?
#
loop_
_entity_poly.entity_id
_entity_poly.type
_entity_poly.pdbx_seq_one_letter_code
_entity_poly.pdbx_strand_id
1 'polypeptide(L)' 'GVYKGQVGFISPVAEFTPKTVETRELRTALVYRLRIIVDNPDGGLRQGMPVTVTLEAAHSS' A
#
# COMPACT_ATOMS: atom_id res chain seq x y z
N GLY A 1 0.52 -17.28 -1.95
CA GLY A 1 1.33 -17.46 -0.73
C GLY A 1 1.31 -16.19 0.08
N VAL A 2 1.86 -16.22 1.30
CA VAL A 2 2.10 -15.02 2.12
C VAL A 2 3.57 -14.69 2.01
N TYR A 3 3.88 -13.43 1.71
CA TYR A 3 5.24 -12.93 1.60
C TYR A 3 5.52 -11.98 2.75
N LYS A 4 6.72 -12.08 3.32
CA LYS A 4 7.24 -11.08 4.26
C LYS A 4 7.94 -9.99 3.49
N GLY A 5 7.98 -8.80 4.08
CA GLY A 5 8.65 -7.67 3.50
C GLY A 5 8.60 -6.46 4.39
N GLN A 6 9.28 -5.42 3.94
CA GLN A 6 9.45 -4.18 4.69
C GLN A 6 9.05 -2.98 3.84
N VAL A 7 8.51 -1.94 4.48
CA VAL A 7 8.27 -0.65 3.82
C VAL A 7 9.61 0.00 3.55
N GLY A 8 10.04 0.02 2.30
CA GLY A 8 11.28 0.66 1.88
C GLY A 8 11.12 2.15 1.63
N PHE A 9 9.91 2.62 1.30
CA PHE A 9 9.62 4.03 1.05
C PHE A 9 8.14 4.35 1.20
N ILE A 10 7.85 5.53 1.76
CA ILE A 10 6.52 6.15 1.80
C ILE A 10 6.63 7.47 1.05
N SER A 11 5.81 7.67 0.02
CA SER A 11 5.75 8.95 -0.69
C SER A 11 5.36 10.08 0.27
N PRO A 12 6.07 11.22 0.29
CA PRO A 12 5.63 12.39 1.05
C PRO A 12 4.44 13.10 0.38
N VAL A 13 4.19 12.81 -0.90
CA VAL A 13 3.09 13.38 -1.69
C VAL A 13 1.94 12.38 -1.73
N ALA A 14 0.76 12.85 -1.32
CA ALA A 14 -0.49 12.11 -1.50
C ALA A 14 -0.95 12.19 -2.96
N GLU A 15 -1.46 11.07 -3.45
CA GLU A 15 -2.19 10.97 -4.70
C GLU A 15 -3.68 11.17 -4.40
N PHE A 16 -4.31 12.11 -5.10
CA PHE A 16 -5.77 12.23 -5.06
C PHE A 16 -6.38 11.03 -5.78
N THR A 17 -7.22 10.27 -5.08
CA THR A 17 -8.07 9.29 -5.75
C THR A 17 -9.35 9.96 -6.22
N PRO A 18 -9.60 10.08 -7.53
CA PRO A 18 -10.92 10.48 -7.99
C PRO A 18 -11.89 9.33 -7.70
N LYS A 19 -12.93 9.57 -6.91
CA LYS A 19 -14.11 8.70 -6.86
C LYS A 19 -15.31 9.49 -7.33
N THR A 20 -15.97 9.00 -8.37
CA THR A 20 -17.28 9.49 -8.84
C THR A 20 -18.38 8.98 -7.92
N VAL A 21 -18.30 9.30 -6.63
CA VAL A 21 -19.34 8.93 -5.65
C VAL A 21 -19.60 10.14 -4.76
N GLU A 22 -20.83 10.65 -4.81
CA GLU A 22 -21.32 11.92 -4.24
C GLU A 22 -21.41 11.94 -2.70
N THR A 23 -20.62 11.14 -1.98
CA THR A 23 -20.56 11.24 -0.51
C THR A 23 -19.44 12.19 -0.10
N ARG A 24 -19.78 13.13 0.78
CA ARG A 24 -18.87 14.18 1.28
C ARG A 24 -17.62 13.61 1.96
N GLU A 25 -17.69 12.39 2.48
CA GLU A 25 -16.63 11.70 3.21
C GLU A 25 -15.51 11.12 2.31
N LEU A 26 -15.82 10.76 1.06
CA LEU A 26 -14.84 10.11 0.16
C LEU A 26 -13.94 11.09 -0.60
N ARG A 27 -14.31 12.38 -0.67
CA ARG A 27 -13.55 13.41 -1.40
C ARG A 27 -12.22 13.82 -0.76
N THR A 28 -11.99 13.47 0.50
CA THR A 28 -10.79 13.90 1.25
C THR A 28 -9.83 12.76 1.57
N ALA A 29 -10.04 11.57 0.99
CA ALA A 29 -9.10 10.47 1.17
C ALA A 29 -7.77 10.78 0.46
N LEU A 30 -6.70 10.84 1.25
CA LEU A 30 -5.34 10.93 0.76
C LEU A 30 -4.79 9.53 0.59
N VAL A 31 -4.33 9.17 -0.61
CA VAL A 31 -3.69 7.88 -0.86
C VAL A 31 -2.20 8.10 -1.05
N TYR A 32 -1.40 7.44 -0.22
CA TYR A 32 0.05 7.52 -0.32
C TYR A 32 0.61 6.28 -0.99
N ARG A 33 1.52 6.48 -1.94
CA ARG A 33 2.24 5.38 -2.55
C ARG A 33 3.26 4.81 -1.57
N LEU A 34 3.27 3.49 -1.46
CA LEU A 34 4.27 2.73 -0.71
C LEU A 34 5.12 1.90 -1.66
N ARG A 35 6.42 1.77 -1.35
CA ARG A 35 7.28 0.75 -1.93
C ARG A 35 7.56 -0.31 -0.87
N ILE A 36 7.14 -1.53 -1.14
CA ILE A 36 7.43 -2.69 -0.29
C ILE A 36 8.60 -3.47 -0.91
N ILE A 37 9.58 -3.81 -0.08
CA ILE A 37 10.68 -4.71 -0.44
C ILE A 37 10.29 -6.08 0.08
N VAL A 38 10.15 -7.06 -0.80
CA VAL A 38 9.77 -8.43 -0.45
C VAL A 38 11.01 -9.23 -0.09
N ASP A 39 10.95 -9.95 1.03
CA ASP A 39 12.01 -10.86 1.46
C ASP A 39 11.91 -12.18 0.70
N ASN A 40 13.03 -12.66 0.15
CA ASN A 40 13.13 -13.91 -0.60
C ASN A 40 12.08 -14.05 -1.72
N PRO A 41 12.08 -13.14 -2.71
CA PRO A 41 11.11 -13.20 -3.80
C PRO A 41 11.31 -14.46 -4.64
N ASP A 42 10.21 -15.10 -5.01
CA ASP A 42 10.16 -16.20 -5.96
C ASP A 42 9.29 -15.82 -7.18
N GLY A 43 9.10 -16.77 -8.10
CA GLY A 43 8.27 -16.56 -9.29
C GLY A 43 6.76 -16.45 -9.03
N GLY A 44 6.32 -16.49 -7.77
CA GLY A 44 4.90 -16.42 -7.40
C GLY A 44 4.32 -15.01 -7.44
N LEU A 45 5.15 -13.97 -7.31
CA LEU A 45 4.75 -12.57 -7.50
C LEU A 45 5.18 -12.08 -8.90
N ARG A 46 4.21 -11.75 -9.74
CA ARG A 46 4.47 -11.19 -11.08
C ARG A 46 4.10 -9.72 -11.14
N GLN A 47 4.79 -8.98 -12.00
CA GLN A 47 4.49 -7.58 -12.25
C GLN A 47 3.04 -7.38 -12.68
N GLY A 48 2.38 -6.37 -12.12
CA GLY A 48 0.98 -6.03 -12.42
C GLY A 48 -0.04 -6.86 -11.65
N MET A 49 0.38 -7.90 -10.90
CA MET A 49 -0.56 -8.64 -10.05
C MET A 49 -1.03 -7.75 -8.89
N PRO A 50 -2.34 -7.62 -8.67
CA PRO A 50 -2.84 -6.96 -7.48
C PRO A 50 -2.46 -7.78 -6.25
N VAL A 51 -2.14 -7.08 -5.16
CA VAL A 51 -1.81 -7.69 -3.88
C VAL A 51 -2.56 -6.98 -2.76
N THR A 52 -2.80 -7.71 -1.68
CA THR A 52 -3.29 -7.14 -0.42
C THR A 52 -2.11 -7.09 0.55
N VAL A 53 -1.90 -5.93 1.17
CA VAL A 53 -0.85 -5.74 2.17
C VAL A 53 -1.50 -5.64 3.54
N THR A 54 -1.02 -6.44 4.48
CA THR A 54 -1.36 -6.33 5.90
C THR A 54 -0.16 -5.74 6.61
N LEU A 55 -0.36 -4.63 7.33
CA LEU A 55 0.68 -3.98 8.12
C LEU A 55 0.54 -4.39 9.58
N GLU A 56 1.63 -4.84 10.19
CA GLU A 56 1.72 -4.98 11.64
C GLU A 56 2.04 -3.62 12.23
N ALA A 57 1.15 -3.07 13.06
CA ALA A 57 1.41 -1.80 13.72
C ALA A 57 2.57 -1.98 14.71
N ALA A 58 3.65 -1.21 14.52
CA ALA A 58 4.70 -1.14 15.53
C ALA A 58 4.09 -0.50 16.79
N HIS A 59 4.06 -1.25 17.89
CA HIS A 59 3.67 -0.73 19.19
C HIS A 59 4.73 0.31 19.59
N SER A 60 4.40 1.59 19.53
CA SER A 60 5.19 2.65 20.16
C SER A 60 4.97 2.54 21.67
N SER A 61 5.93 1.92 22.37
CA SER A 61 6.01 1.95 23.84
C SER A 61 6.77 3.18 24.29
#